data_AF-A0A931EIY5-F1
#
_entry.id   AF-A0A931EIY5-F1
#
_cell.length_a   1.000
_cell.length_b   1.000
_cell.length_c   1.000
_cell.angle_alpha   90.00
_cell.angle_beta   90.00
_cell.angle_gamma   90.00
#
_symmetry.space_group_name_H-M   'P 1'
#
loop_
_entity.id
_entity.type
_entity.pdbx_description
1 polymer ?
#
loop_
_entity_poly.entity_id
_entity_poly.type
_entity_poly.pdbx_seq_one_letter_code
_entity_poly.pdbx_strand_id
1 'polypeptide(L)'
;MANAIPQSKTYRPSMPMTWWLERWNYTWFILRELSSAFVAYWVVITLLQIAAISAGPVAYTNFRVWMSAPYMVAINIITFIFVIFHTLSWFRLVPQAMLPRIGGKRTSTTMTSAPMYAVWVVVSVIVGLFIMGILP
;
A
#
# COMPACT_ATOMS: atom_id res chain seq x y z
N MET A 1 -52.27 17.06 35.41
CA MET A 1 -51.42 15.86 35.42
C MET A 1 -50.50 15.96 34.21
N ALA A 2 -49.18 16.09 34.41
CA ALA A 2 -48.23 16.28 33.31
C ALA A 2 -48.01 14.95 32.57
N ASN A 3 -48.31 14.91 31.27
CA ASN A 3 -48.07 13.75 30.42
C ASN A 3 -46.55 13.59 30.20
N ALA A 4 -45.96 12.52 30.74
CA ALA A 4 -44.58 12.15 30.46
C ALA A 4 -44.45 11.72 29.00
N ILE A 5 -43.55 12.36 28.25
CA ILE A 5 -43.23 11.98 26.86
C ILE A 5 -42.56 10.60 26.89
N PRO A 6 -43.06 9.58 26.15
CA PRO A 6 -42.43 8.27 26.13
C PRO A 6 -41.01 8.40 25.55
N GLN A 7 -40.01 8.04 26.35
CA GLN A 7 -38.61 8.00 25.95
C GLN A 7 -38.44 6.89 24.90
N SER A 8 -38.20 7.26 23.63
CA SER A 8 -37.95 6.26 22.59
C SER A 8 -36.61 5.57 22.85
N LYS A 9 -36.61 4.24 22.97
CA LYS A 9 -35.37 3.46 23.03
C LYS A 9 -34.67 3.57 21.68
N THR A 10 -33.56 4.30 21.62
CA THR A 10 -32.71 4.35 20.43
C THR A 10 -32.16 2.97 20.13
N TYR A 11 -32.56 2.39 18.99
CA TYR A 11 -31.99 1.13 18.50
C TYR A 11 -30.52 1.34 18.12
N ARG A 12 -29.63 0.50 18.64
CA ARG A 12 -28.21 0.45 18.26
C ARG A 12 -27.93 -0.88 17.57
N PRO A 13 -27.73 -0.92 16.25
CA PRO A 13 -27.33 -2.15 15.59
C PRO A 13 -25.96 -2.60 16.12
N SER A 14 -25.82 -3.90 16.39
CA SER A 14 -24.51 -4.51 16.68
C SER A 14 -23.76 -4.70 15.37
N MET A 15 -22.52 -4.23 15.29
CA MET A 15 -21.71 -4.34 14.07
C MET A 15 -20.82 -5.58 14.17
N PRO A 16 -21.02 -6.60 13.32
CA PRO A 16 -20.25 -7.85 13.39
C PRO A 16 -18.79 -7.61 12.98
N MET A 17 -17.85 -8.40 13.48
CA MET A 17 -16.41 -8.28 13.13
C MET A 17 -16.15 -8.48 11.61
N THR A 18 -17.02 -9.23 10.94
CA THR A 18 -16.99 -9.52 9.50
C THR A 18 -17.74 -8.48 8.65
N TRP A 19 -18.12 -7.33 9.22
CA TRP A 19 -18.82 -6.24 8.50
C TRP A 19 -18.15 -5.86 7.17
N TRP A 20 -16.82 -5.96 7.11
CA TRP A 20 -16.02 -5.58 5.94
C TRP A 20 -16.16 -6.54 4.75
N LEU A 21 -16.68 -7.75 4.98
CA LEU A 21 -16.98 -8.73 3.93
C LEU A 21 -18.36 -8.50 3.29
N GLU A 22 -19.22 -7.72 3.93
CA GLU A 22 -20.59 -7.51 3.47
C GLU A 22 -20.66 -6.70 2.17
N ARG A 23 -19.68 -5.82 1.93
CA ARG A 23 -19.63 -4.97 0.73
C ARG A 23 -18.22 -4.87 0.19
N TRP A 24 -18.12 -4.97 -1.13
CA TRP A 24 -16.87 -4.86 -1.88
C TRP A 24 -16.05 -3.61 -1.53
N ASN A 25 -16.70 -2.45 -1.34
CA ASN A 25 -16.02 -1.21 -0.99
C ASN A 25 -15.36 -1.27 0.40
N TYR A 26 -15.96 -1.96 1.36
CA TYR A 26 -15.39 -2.15 2.70
C TYR A 26 -14.22 -3.13 2.65
N THR A 27 -14.34 -4.18 1.83
CA THR A 27 -13.26 -5.13 1.61
C THR A 27 -12.03 -4.45 1.02
N TRP A 28 -12.20 -3.63 -0.03
CA TRP A 28 -11.09 -2.84 -0.59
C TRP A 28 -10.46 -1.87 0.41
N PHE A 29 -11.27 -1.26 1.27
CA PHE A 29 -10.76 -0.40 2.34
C PHE A 29 -9.88 -1.18 3.31
N ILE A 30 -10.35 -2.33 3.82
CA ILE A 30 -9.55 -3.15 4.75
C ILE A 30 -8.32 -3.74 4.08
N LEU A 31 -8.42 -4.22 2.84
CA LEU A 31 -7.26 -4.69 2.07
C LEU A 31 -6.23 -3.58 1.91
N ARG A 32 -6.67 -2.34 1.66
CA ARG A 32 -5.77 -1.18 1.58
C ARG A 32 -5.04 -0.96 2.90
N GLU A 33 -5.73 -0.97 4.03
CA GLU A 33 -5.08 -0.81 5.33
C GLU A 33 -4.11 -1.97 5.60
N LEU A 34 -4.51 -3.21 5.29
CA LEU A 34 -3.68 -4.40 5.45
C LEU A 34 -2.40 -4.35 4.61
N SER A 35 -2.45 -3.73 3.42
CA SER A 35 -1.28 -3.59 2.55
C SER A 35 -0.10 -2.86 3.23
N SER A 36 -0.35 -2.01 4.24
CA SER A 36 0.71 -1.34 5.01
C SER A 36 1.61 -2.32 5.78
N ALA A 37 1.07 -3.46 6.22
CA ALA A 37 1.86 -4.50 6.89
C ALA A 37 2.89 -5.13 5.95
N PHE A 38 2.55 -5.27 4.66
CA PHE A 38 3.47 -5.77 3.64
C PHE A 38 4.56 -4.75 3.31
N VAL A 39 4.23 -3.45 3.30
CA VAL A 39 5.23 -2.38 3.19
C VAL A 39 6.20 -2.43 4.37
N ALA A 40 5.70 -2.57 5.60
CA ALA A 40 6.53 -2.71 6.78
C ALA A 40 7.44 -3.94 6.71
N TYR A 41 6.91 -5.10 6.28
CA TYR A 41 7.70 -6.31 6.03
C TYR A 41 8.82 -6.05 5.01
N TRP A 42 8.52 -5.40 3.88
CA TRP A 42 9.51 -5.06 2.86
C TRP A 42 10.64 -4.19 3.41
N VAL A 43 10.31 -3.19 4.23
CA VAL A 43 11.30 -2.34 4.90
C VAL A 43 12.18 -3.16 5.83
N VAL A 44 11.60 -4.03 6.66
CA VAL A 44 12.38 -4.89 7.58
C VAL A 44 13.33 -5.81 6.82
N ILE A 45 12.87 -6.48 5.77
CA ILE A 45 13.73 -7.36 4.94
C ILE A 45 14.87 -6.56 4.29
N THR A 46 14.59 -5.34 3.82
CA THR A 46 15.62 -4.47 3.25
C THR A 46 16.67 -4.08 4.29
N LEU A 47 16.25 -3.77 5.52
CA LEU A 47 17.18 -3.48 6.61
C LEU A 47 18.03 -4.70 6.99
N LEU A 48 17.43 -5.90 7.01
CA LEU A 48 18.17 -7.15 7.23
C LEU A 48 19.19 -7.41 6.12
N GLN A 49 18.84 -7.12 4.86
CA GLN A 49 19.76 -7.22 3.74
C GLN A 49 20.97 -6.27 3.92
N ILE A 50 20.71 -5.01 4.27
CA ILE A 50 21.77 -4.02 4.52
C ILE A 50 22.67 -4.48 5.68
N ALA A 51 22.08 -4.99 6.76
CA ALA A 51 22.84 -5.53 7.90
C ALA A 51 23.67 -6.77 7.51
N ALA A 52 23.16 -7.64 6.64
CA ALA A 52 23.90 -8.79 6.16
C ALA A 52 25.08 -8.40 5.25
N ILE A 53 24.90 -7.34 4.44
CA ILE A 53 25.97 -6.76 3.62
C ILE A 53 27.07 -6.16 4.53
N SER A 54 26.70 -5.42 5.57
CA SER A 54 27.66 -4.81 6.49
C SER A 54 28.40 -5.82 7.36
N ALA A 55 27.79 -6.97 7.65
CA ALA A 55 28.40 -8.07 8.41
C ALA A 55 29.40 -8.91 7.60
N GLY A 56 29.48 -8.70 6.28
CA GLY A 56 30.48 -9.31 5.41
C GLY A 56 29.98 -10.46 4.53
N PRO A 57 30.87 -11.04 3.70
CA PRO A 57 30.47 -11.90 2.58
C PRO A 57 29.73 -13.18 2.99
N VAL A 58 30.11 -13.77 4.12
CA VAL A 58 29.49 -15.00 4.63
C VAL A 58 28.04 -14.74 5.08
N ALA A 59 27.82 -13.67 5.84
CA ALA A 59 26.49 -13.27 6.30
C ALA A 59 25.56 -12.94 5.12
N TYR A 60 26.06 -12.18 4.14
CA TYR A 60 25.31 -11.87 2.93
C TYR A 60 24.98 -13.12 2.09
N THR A 61 25.90 -14.07 1.99
CA THR A 61 25.67 -15.33 1.27
C THR A 61 24.57 -16.15 1.95
N ASN A 62 24.61 -16.27 3.29
CA ASN A 62 23.55 -16.94 4.05
C ASN A 62 22.19 -16.26 3.86
N PHE A 63 22.16 -14.92 3.89
CA PHE A 63 20.95 -14.16 3.62
C PHE A 63 20.41 -14.44 2.21
N ARG A 64 21.27 -14.49 1.19
CA ARG A 64 20.85 -14.82 -0.18
C ARG A 64 20.28 -16.23 -0.30
N VAL A 65 20.89 -17.21 0.35
CA VAL A 65 20.38 -18.60 0.38
C VAL A 65 19.02 -18.68 1.06
N TRP A 66 18.82 -17.93 2.15
CA TRP A 66 17.53 -17.85 2.82
C TRP A 66 16.46 -17.21 1.92
N MET A 67 16.81 -16.11 1.24
CA MET A 67 15.90 -15.40 0.33
C MET A 67 15.59 -16.18 -0.95
N SER A 68 16.45 -17.11 -1.37
CA SER A 68 16.20 -17.98 -2.53
C SER A 68 15.31 -19.18 -2.21
N ALA A 69 14.99 -19.42 -0.93
CA ALA A 69 14.09 -20.49 -0.56
C ALA A 69 12.68 -20.27 -1.19
N PRO A 70 12.01 -21.32 -1.71
CA PRO A 70 10.76 -21.17 -2.46
C PRO A 70 9.65 -20.44 -1.68
N TYR A 71 9.56 -20.69 -0.37
CA TYR A 71 8.57 -20.02 0.47
C TYR A 71 8.86 -18.52 0.61
N MET A 72 10.15 -18.11 0.66
CA MET A 72 10.51 -16.71 0.70
C MET A 72 10.25 -16.02 -0.63
N VAL A 73 10.54 -16.68 -1.75
CA VAL A 73 10.17 -16.16 -3.07
C VAL A 73 8.65 -15.94 -3.15
N ALA A 74 7.84 -16.90 -2.69
CA ALA A 74 6.39 -16.76 -2.64
C ALA A 74 5.93 -15.57 -1.78
N ILE A 75 6.47 -15.43 -0.56
CA ILE A 75 6.15 -14.30 0.33
C ILE A 75 6.53 -12.97 -0.33
N ASN A 76 7.70 -12.88 -0.96
CA ASN A 76 8.14 -11.66 -1.63
C ASN A 76 7.27 -11.30 -2.84
N ILE A 77 6.79 -12.29 -3.61
CA ILE A 77 5.84 -12.06 -4.70
C ILE A 77 4.51 -11.51 -4.15
N ILE A 78 3.98 -12.12 -3.08
CA ILE A 78 2.74 -11.64 -2.43
C ILE A 78 2.94 -10.21 -1.93
N THR A 79 4.05 -9.95 -1.22
CA THR A 79 4.42 -8.62 -0.77
C THR A 79 4.49 -7.64 -1.93
N PHE A 80 5.12 -8.00 -3.05
CA PHE A 80 5.22 -7.14 -4.23
C PHE A 80 3.85 -6.77 -4.80
N ILE A 81 2.93 -7.73 -4.89
CA ILE A 81 1.54 -7.47 -5.32
C ILE A 81 0.85 -6.48 -4.36
N PHE A 82 0.98 -6.68 -3.04
CA PHE A 82 0.39 -5.79 -2.05
C PHE A 82 1.02 -4.39 -2.06
N VAL A 83 2.32 -4.28 -2.31
CA VAL A 83 3.01 -2.99 -2.45
C VAL A 83 2.55 -2.25 -3.69
N ILE A 84 2.40 -2.92 -4.84
CA ILE A 84 1.80 -2.31 -6.04
C ILE A 84 0.39 -1.84 -5.73
N PHE A 85 -0.43 -2.71 -5.13
CA PHE A 85 -1.80 -2.34 -4.75
C PHE A 85 -1.83 -1.13 -3.80
N HIS A 86 -0.93 -1.08 -2.82
CA HIS A 86 -0.77 0.05 -1.91
C HIS A 86 -0.47 1.35 -2.69
N THR A 87 0.53 1.33 -3.58
CA THR A 87 0.91 2.48 -4.41
C THR A 87 -0.25 2.98 -5.27
N LEU A 88 -0.95 2.08 -5.97
CA LEU A 88 -2.10 2.44 -6.81
C LEU A 88 -3.24 3.05 -6.00
N SER A 89 -3.50 2.51 -4.80
CA SER A 89 -4.53 3.04 -3.91
C SER A 89 -4.17 4.45 -3.39
N TRP A 90 -2.89 4.69 -3.09
CA TRP A 90 -2.38 5.96 -2.62
C TRP A 90 -2.45 7.04 -3.71
N PHE A 91 -2.07 6.73 -4.96
CA PHE A 91 -2.18 7.65 -6.10
C PHE A 91 -3.62 8.09 -6.39
N ARG A 92 -4.62 7.28 -6.02
CA ARG A 92 -6.02 7.67 -6.15
C ARG A 92 -6.45 8.65 -5.05
N LEU A 93 -5.90 8.54 -3.85
CA LEU A 93 -6.32 9.30 -2.67
C LEU A 93 -5.59 10.64 -2.52
N VAL A 94 -4.28 10.69 -2.80
CA VAL A 94 -3.45 11.89 -2.58
C VAL A 94 -3.95 13.11 -3.34
N PRO A 95 -4.28 13.03 -4.64
CA PRO A 95 -4.87 14.15 -5.37
C PRO A 95 -6.14 14.71 -4.73
N GLN A 96 -6.96 13.83 -4.14
CA GLN A 96 -8.24 14.21 -3.56
C GLN A 96 -8.05 14.98 -2.26
N ALA A 97 -7.02 14.63 -1.48
CA ALA A 97 -6.69 15.33 -0.23
C ALA A 97 -6.14 16.75 -0.46
N MET A 98 -5.44 16.97 -1.57
CA MET A 98 -4.78 18.25 -1.86
C MET A 98 -5.70 19.32 -2.47
N LEU A 99 -6.92 18.95 -2.92
CA LEU A 99 -7.85 19.80 -3.68
C LEU A 99 -7.14 20.81 -4.64
N PRO A 100 -6.29 20.35 -5.57
CA PRO A 100 -5.54 21.28 -6.41
C PRO A 100 -6.50 22.16 -7.22
N ARG A 101 -6.35 23.47 -7.08
CA ARG A 101 -7.07 24.48 -7.86
C ARG A 101 -6.10 25.14 -8.82
N ILE A 102 -6.36 25.02 -10.12
CA ILE A 102 -5.58 25.72 -11.16
C ILE A 102 -6.51 26.78 -11.75
N GLY A 103 -6.07 28.05 -11.71
CA GLY A 103 -6.88 29.18 -12.21
C GLY A 103 -8.25 29.34 -11.51
N GLY A 104 -8.33 29.00 -10.22
CA GLY A 104 -9.57 29.09 -9.43
C GLY A 104 -10.59 27.97 -9.66
N LYS A 105 -10.38 27.07 -10.62
CA LYS A 105 -11.24 25.91 -10.90
C LYS A 105 -10.69 24.66 -10.23
N ARG A 106 -11.59 23.78 -9.76
CA ARG A 106 -11.20 22.43 -9.30
C ARG A 106 -10.60 21.68 -10.48
N THR A 107 -9.40 21.14 -10.28
CA THR A 107 -8.76 20.29 -11.29
C THR A 107 -9.46 18.94 -11.37
N SER A 108 -9.50 18.36 -12.57
CA SER A 108 -10.01 17.01 -12.78
C SER A 108 -9.09 15.99 -12.10
N THR A 109 -9.67 14.98 -11.43
CA THR A 109 -8.95 13.90 -10.75
C THR A 109 -7.93 13.20 -11.66
N THR A 110 -8.20 13.10 -12.96
CA THR A 110 -7.30 12.50 -13.94
C THR A 110 -6.04 13.35 -14.15
N MET A 111 -6.18 14.68 -14.16
CA MET A 111 -5.07 15.60 -14.44
C MET A 111 -4.06 15.63 -13.28
N THR A 112 -4.51 15.38 -12.06
CA THR A 112 -3.64 15.35 -10.87
C THR A 112 -3.01 13.99 -10.64
N SER A 113 -3.68 12.89 -10.99
CA SER A 113 -3.16 11.53 -10.78
C SER A 113 -2.25 11.04 -11.91
N ALA A 114 -2.49 11.44 -13.17
CA ALA A 114 -1.71 10.99 -14.32
C ALA A 114 -0.19 11.25 -14.21
N PRO A 115 0.29 12.42 -13.72
CA PRO A 115 1.71 12.65 -13.52
C PRO A 115 2.36 11.67 -12.54
N MET A 116 1.64 11.27 -11.48
CA MET A 116 2.16 10.34 -10.47
C MET A 116 2.40 8.95 -11.08
N TYR A 117 1.45 8.46 -11.89
CA TYR A 117 1.63 7.20 -12.62
C TYR A 117 2.75 7.29 -13.64
N ALA A 118 2.85 8.40 -14.38
CA ALA A 118 3.90 8.60 -15.37
C ALA A 118 5.30 8.58 -14.72
N VAL A 119 5.50 9.35 -13.65
CA VAL A 119 6.78 9.35 -12.90
C VAL A 119 7.08 7.97 -12.34
N TRP A 120 6.10 7.29 -11.75
CA TRP A 120 6.28 5.95 -11.20
C TRP A 120 6.76 4.95 -12.26
N VAL A 121 6.10 4.87 -13.42
CA VAL A 121 6.50 3.97 -14.51
C VAL A 121 7.87 4.34 -15.05
N VAL A 122 8.15 5.63 -15.28
CA VAL A 122 9.44 6.10 -15.80
C VAL A 122 10.57 5.71 -14.85
N VAL A 123 10.42 5.98 -13.56
CA VAL A 123 11.42 5.64 -12.54
C VAL A 123 11.61 4.13 -12.46
N SER A 124 10.54 3.34 -12.46
CA SER A 124 10.63 1.88 -12.46
C SER A 124 11.37 1.32 -13.69
N VAL A 125 11.13 1.88 -14.88
CA VAL A 125 11.86 1.50 -16.10
C VAL A 125 13.33 1.86 -15.99
N ILE A 126 13.66 3.09 -15.57
CA ILE A 126 15.06 3.52 -15.41
C ILE A 126 15.81 2.60 -14.44
N VAL A 127 15.23 2.32 -13.27
CA VAL A 127 15.82 1.41 -12.27
C VAL A 127 15.96 0.00 -12.84
N GLY A 128 14.95 -0.51 -13.56
CA GLY A 128 15.02 -1.82 -14.20
C GLY A 128 16.16 -1.92 -15.23
N LEU A 129 16.31 -0.90 -16.08
CA LEU A 129 17.38 -0.82 -17.08
C LEU A 129 18.77 -0.73 -16.43
N PHE A 130 18.87 0.02 -15.33
CA PHE A 130 20.11 0.11 -14.55
C PHE A 130 20.50 -1.24 -13.93
N ILE A 131 19.54 -1.95 -13.31
CA ILE A 131 19.79 -3.29 -12.73
C ILE A 131 20.18 -4.31 -13.82
N MET A 132 19.62 -4.20 -15.03
CA MET A 132 19.97 -5.05 -16.17
C MET A 132 21.33 -4.69 -16.82
N GLY A 133 21.97 -3.60 -16.41
CA GLY A 133 23.26 -3.13 -16.96
C GLY A 133 23.14 -2.51 -18.37
N ILE A 134 21.93 -2.12 -18.79
CA ILE A 134 21.69 -1.44 -20.07
C ILE A 134 21.98 0.06 -19.95
N LEU A 135 21.70 0.63 -18.78
CA LEU A 135 22.04 2.00 -18.42
C LEU A 135 23.38 1.99 -17.67
N PRO A 136 24.34 2.88 -18.02
CA PRO A 136 25.62 3.00 -17.31
C PRO A 136 25.47 3.45 -15.85
#